data_AF-A0A088ESN8-F1
#
_entry.id   AF-A0A088ESN8-F1
#
_cell.length_a   1.000
_cell.length_b   1.000
_cell.length_c   1.000
_cell.angle_alpha   90.00
_cell.angle_beta   90.00
_cell.angle_gamma   90.00
#
_symmetry.space_group_name_H-M   'P 1'
#
loop_
_entity.id
_entity.type
_entity.pdbx_description
1 polymer ?
#
loop_
_entity_poly.entity_id
_entity_poly.type
_entity_poly.pdbx_seq_one_letter_code
_entity_poly.pdbx_strand_id
1 'polypeptide(L)'
;MADKCVSSSNSKHMISTLQERSLKEIELEQAHTRLGPALLRNQLPLGQEGSYYSLLIRAVGEGSAFTAVVKNDRADTLRISLVNMTVYACYLYAVGLPADFPVDRILVLGGSRAAYIPDKGSDVPDLYSYELVVPATTDREEYQQRILNDLDAHFQLEVRSEMLHIVKGSRAVAHLDHEDVEIIWGEQLMMIMKSKKGAKVDKSYPLLAENN
;
A
#
# COMPACT_ATOMS: atom_id res chain seq x y z
N MET A 1 11.52 -51.23 23.03
CA MET A 1 12.18 -49.94 23.31
C MET A 1 11.82 -49.04 22.16
N ALA A 2 11.02 -48.00 22.42
CA ALA A 2 10.36 -47.20 21.40
C ALA A 2 11.15 -45.92 21.12
N ASP A 3 11.59 -45.75 19.88
CA ASP A 3 12.18 -44.51 19.39
C ASP A 3 11.08 -43.46 19.17
N LYS A 4 11.23 -42.34 19.89
CA LYS A 4 10.40 -41.15 19.75
C LYS A 4 10.83 -40.36 18.53
N CYS A 5 10.07 -40.46 17.44
CA CYS A 5 10.03 -39.42 16.42
C CYS A 5 9.45 -38.13 17.02
N VAL A 6 10.25 -37.06 17.03
CA VAL A 6 9.78 -35.70 17.31
C VAL A 6 9.24 -35.14 15.99
N SER A 7 7.91 -35.07 15.87
CA SER A 7 7.23 -34.38 14.78
C SER A 7 7.36 -32.86 14.99
N SER A 8 8.11 -32.18 14.13
CA SER A 8 8.11 -30.72 14.06
C SER A 8 6.77 -30.24 13.49
N SER A 9 5.95 -29.66 14.36
CA SER A 9 4.73 -28.97 13.95
C SER A 9 5.11 -27.68 13.23
N ASN A 10 5.02 -27.68 11.91
CA ASN A 10 4.97 -26.47 11.09
C ASN A 10 3.65 -25.74 11.38
N SER A 11 3.62 -24.89 12.40
CA SER A 11 2.55 -23.92 12.57
C SER A 11 2.75 -22.78 11.58
N LYS A 12 2.05 -22.84 10.45
CA LYS A 12 1.83 -21.68 9.58
C LYS A 12 1.20 -20.59 10.42
N HIS A 13 1.94 -19.52 10.72
CA HIS A 13 1.36 -18.31 11.29
C HIS A 13 0.53 -17.61 10.21
N MET A 14 -0.71 -18.07 10.11
CA MET A 14 -1.79 -17.39 9.40
C MET A 14 -2.08 -16.11 10.18
N ILE A 15 -1.73 -14.95 9.61
CA ILE A 15 -2.15 -13.66 10.15
C ILE A 15 -3.64 -13.52 9.82
N SER A 16 -4.48 -14.23 10.56
CA SER A 16 -5.91 -13.99 10.61
C SER A 16 -6.17 -12.77 11.48
N THR A 17 -7.24 -12.03 11.16
CA THR A 17 -7.85 -10.95 11.95
C THR A 17 -7.20 -9.56 11.81
N LEU A 18 -7.43 -8.93 10.65
CA LEU A 18 -7.72 -7.50 10.68
C LEU A 18 -9.15 -7.35 11.18
N GLN A 19 -9.32 -6.60 12.27
CA GLN A 19 -10.62 -6.35 12.89
C GLN A 19 -11.57 -5.70 11.87
N GLU A 20 -12.61 -6.43 11.47
CA GLU A 20 -13.84 -5.84 10.95
C GLU A 20 -14.45 -5.02 12.09
N ARG A 21 -14.03 -3.76 12.21
CA ARG A 21 -14.77 -2.81 13.04
C ARG A 21 -16.05 -2.52 12.26
N SER A 22 -17.16 -3.07 12.73
CA SER A 22 -18.50 -2.59 12.43
C SER A 22 -18.59 -1.14 12.93
N LEU A 23 -18.04 -0.20 12.16
CA LEU A 23 -18.28 1.21 12.34
C LEU A 23 -19.73 1.40 11.94
N LYS A 24 -20.55 1.54 12.99
CA LYS A 24 -21.95 1.94 12.92
C LYS A 24 -22.09 3.04 11.88
N GLU A 25 -23.21 2.94 11.17
CA GLU A 25 -23.89 3.82 10.23
C GLU A 25 -23.98 5.33 10.62
N ILE A 26 -23.19 5.77 11.61
CA ILE A 26 -23.16 7.08 12.23
C ILE A 26 -21.79 7.68 11.91
N GLU A 27 -21.66 8.26 10.71
CA GLU A 27 -20.71 9.34 10.32
C GLU A 27 -20.52 9.44 8.80
N LEU A 28 -21.07 8.50 8.02
CA LEU A 28 -20.99 8.57 6.56
C LEU A 28 -21.67 9.85 6.01
N GLU A 29 -22.77 10.33 6.61
CA GLU A 29 -23.39 11.60 6.17
C GLU A 29 -22.57 12.85 6.52
N GLN A 30 -21.82 12.84 7.62
CA GLN A 30 -21.04 14.02 8.03
C GLN A 30 -19.71 14.13 7.26
N ALA A 31 -19.11 13.01 6.87
CA ALA A 31 -17.98 12.99 5.95
C ALA A 31 -18.35 13.47 4.53
N HIS A 32 -19.58 13.18 4.07
CA HIS A 32 -20.11 13.72 2.80
C HIS A 32 -20.33 15.24 2.82
N THR A 33 -20.40 15.87 3.99
CA THR A 33 -20.70 17.30 4.11
C THR A 33 -19.42 18.17 4.07
N ARG A 34 -18.24 17.61 4.38
CA ARG A 34 -16.98 18.39 4.51
C ARG A 34 -15.96 18.17 3.39
N LEU A 35 -16.14 17.14 2.58
CA LEU A 35 -15.42 16.97 1.31
C LEU A 35 -16.48 16.90 0.22
N GLY A 36 -16.54 17.93 -0.62
CA GLY A 36 -17.59 18.13 -1.61
C GLY A 36 -17.92 16.84 -2.39
N PRO A 37 -19.17 16.34 -2.36
CA PRO A 37 -19.59 15.18 -3.16
C PRO A 37 -19.46 15.44 -4.67
N ALA A 38 -19.30 16.70 -5.07
CA ALA A 38 -19.40 17.17 -6.44
C ALA A 38 -18.21 16.78 -7.32
N LEU A 39 -17.00 16.57 -6.79
CA LEU A 39 -15.84 16.25 -7.63
C LEU A 39 -15.78 14.78 -8.04
N LEU A 40 -16.32 13.87 -7.22
CA LEU A 40 -16.36 12.43 -7.55
C LEU A 40 -17.69 11.98 -8.17
N ARG A 41 -18.80 12.71 -7.98
CA ARG A 41 -20.08 12.38 -8.62
C ARG A 41 -20.28 12.94 -10.03
N ASN A 42 -19.62 14.04 -10.41
CA ASN A 42 -20.07 14.80 -11.59
C ASN A 42 -19.25 14.60 -12.87
N GLN A 43 -18.28 13.69 -12.91
CA GLN A 43 -17.52 13.41 -14.16
C GLN A 43 -17.43 11.93 -14.54
N LEU A 44 -17.97 11.02 -13.74
CA LEU A 44 -18.22 9.66 -14.20
C LEU A 44 -19.54 9.69 -14.97
N PRO A 45 -19.64 9.06 -16.16
CA PRO A 45 -20.91 8.88 -16.84
C PRO A 45 -21.89 8.22 -15.85
N LEU A 46 -22.82 9.01 -15.32
CA LEU A 46 -24.02 8.50 -14.67
C LEU A 46 -24.82 7.78 -15.78
N GLY A 47 -24.50 6.52 -16.05
CA GLY A 47 -25.07 5.85 -17.20
C GLY A 47 -24.61 4.43 -17.51
N GLN A 48 -23.87 3.74 -16.65
CA GLN A 48 -23.75 2.28 -16.79
C GLN A 48 -23.95 1.59 -15.44
N GLU A 49 -25.05 0.86 -15.35
CA GLU A 49 -25.21 -0.24 -14.41
C GLU A 49 -23.97 -1.16 -14.54
N GLY A 50 -23.21 -1.31 -13.45
CA GLY A 50 -22.28 -2.44 -13.30
C GLY A 50 -20.90 -2.36 -13.96
N SER A 51 -20.35 -1.20 -14.32
CA SER A 51 -18.97 -1.15 -14.82
C SER A 51 -17.97 -1.14 -13.66
N TYR A 52 -17.25 -2.24 -13.49
CA TYR A 52 -16.04 -2.28 -12.66
C TYR A 52 -15.01 -1.28 -13.21
N TYR A 53 -14.42 -0.45 -12.35
CA TYR A 53 -13.47 0.59 -12.76
C TYR A 53 -12.35 0.77 -11.74
N SER A 54 -11.25 1.36 -12.19
CA SER A 54 -10.24 1.97 -11.34
C SER A 54 -10.01 3.42 -11.73
N LEU A 55 -9.72 4.25 -10.74
CA LEU A 55 -9.48 5.68 -10.90
C LEU A 55 -8.34 6.10 -9.97
N LEU A 56 -7.29 6.70 -10.53
CA LEU A 56 -6.20 7.31 -9.78
C LEU A 56 -6.16 8.81 -10.11
N ILE A 57 -6.33 9.65 -9.09
CA ILE A 57 -6.25 11.10 -9.22
C ILE A 57 -5.23 11.67 -8.23
N ARG A 58 -4.55 12.74 -8.62
CA ARG A 58 -3.77 13.55 -7.68
C ARG A 58 -4.75 14.31 -6.80
N ALA A 59 -4.62 14.17 -5.48
CA ALA A 59 -5.46 14.86 -4.53
C ALA A 59 -5.03 16.34 -4.45
N VAL A 60 -5.98 17.23 -4.75
CA VAL A 60 -5.81 18.68 -4.64
C VAL A 60 -6.80 19.15 -3.58
N GLY A 61 -6.32 19.35 -2.35
CA GLY A 61 -7.17 19.83 -1.26
C GLY A 61 -6.71 19.40 0.14
N GLU A 62 -7.38 19.95 1.15
CA GLU A 62 -7.20 19.60 2.55
C GLU A 62 -8.10 18.41 2.90
N GLY A 63 -7.54 17.38 3.53
CA GLY A 63 -8.32 16.25 4.04
C GLY A 63 -7.42 15.17 4.63
N SER A 64 -7.93 14.46 5.64
CA SER A 64 -7.19 13.37 6.29
C SER A 64 -7.06 12.16 5.38
N ALA A 65 -5.89 11.51 5.39
CA ALA A 65 -5.69 10.24 4.71
C ALA A 65 -6.56 9.14 5.33
N PHE A 66 -7.22 8.33 4.50
CA PHE A 66 -7.97 7.17 4.97
C PHE A 66 -8.06 6.06 3.91
N THR A 67 -8.36 4.85 4.35
CA THR A 67 -8.68 3.70 3.49
C THR A 67 -10.08 3.20 3.84
N ALA A 68 -10.88 2.87 2.85
CA ALA A 68 -12.20 2.29 3.03
C ALA A 68 -12.43 1.12 2.07
N VAL A 69 -13.10 0.09 2.57
CA VAL A 69 -13.61 -1.03 1.76
C VAL A 69 -15.10 -1.15 2.08
N VAL A 70 -15.94 -0.88 1.09
CA VAL A 70 -17.39 -0.78 1.24
C VAL A 70 -18.05 -1.75 0.28
N LYS A 71 -18.82 -2.70 0.81
CA LYS A 71 -19.65 -3.59 0.02
C LYS A 71 -20.99 -2.92 -0.29
N ASN A 72 -21.40 -2.94 -1.54
CA ASN A 72 -22.72 -2.50 -1.99
C ASN A 72 -23.56 -3.73 -2.36
N ASP A 73 -24.41 -4.18 -1.44
CA ASP A 73 -25.24 -5.37 -1.65
C ASP A 73 -26.26 -5.20 -2.79
N ARG A 74 -26.68 -3.97 -3.11
CA ARG A 74 -27.66 -3.73 -4.18
C ARG A 74 -27.06 -3.89 -5.57
N ALA A 75 -25.79 -3.53 -5.73
CA ALA A 75 -25.07 -3.60 -6.98
C ALA A 75 -24.14 -4.82 -7.09
N ASP A 76 -24.06 -5.63 -6.03
CA ASP A 76 -23.11 -6.74 -5.89
C ASP A 76 -21.65 -6.31 -6.15
N THR A 77 -21.27 -5.15 -5.63
CA THR A 77 -19.92 -4.60 -5.82
C THR A 77 -19.18 -4.36 -4.50
N LEU A 78 -17.85 -4.40 -4.59
CA LEU A 78 -16.92 -3.97 -3.55
C LEU A 78 -16.22 -2.70 -4.04
N ARG A 79 -16.33 -1.62 -3.27
CA ARG A 79 -15.64 -0.35 -3.52
C ARG A 79 -14.48 -0.21 -2.54
N ILE A 80 -13.28 -0.07 -3.07
CA ILE A 80 -12.05 0.19 -2.33
C ILE A 80 -11.63 1.62 -2.60
N SER A 81 -11.39 2.40 -1.55
CA SER A 81 -10.97 3.80 -1.64
C SER A 81 -9.71 4.00 -0.81
N LEU A 82 -8.66 4.54 -1.42
CA LEU A 82 -7.43 5.01 -0.78
C LEU A 82 -7.39 6.52 -0.99
N VAL A 83 -7.66 7.31 0.05
CA VAL A 83 -7.90 8.76 -0.12
C VAL A 83 -6.78 9.55 0.52
N ASN A 84 -6.30 10.59 -0.18
CA ASN A 84 -5.24 11.50 0.26
C ASN A 84 -3.99 10.79 0.78
N MET A 85 -3.57 9.73 0.09
CA MET A 85 -2.41 8.92 0.45
C MET A 85 -1.18 9.29 -0.38
N THR A 86 0.00 9.19 0.22
CA THR A 86 1.26 9.24 -0.54
C THR A 86 1.39 8.00 -1.42
N VAL A 87 2.20 8.07 -2.48
CA VAL A 87 2.46 6.91 -3.37
C VAL A 87 2.86 5.67 -2.57
N TYR A 88 3.81 5.79 -1.65
CA TYR A 88 4.26 4.64 -0.85
C TYR A 88 3.15 4.08 0.04
N ALA A 89 2.24 4.91 0.56
CA ALA A 89 1.12 4.46 1.39
C ALA A 89 0.08 3.68 0.57
N CYS A 90 -0.19 4.09 -0.67
CA CYS A 90 -0.99 3.29 -1.60
C CYS A 90 -0.37 1.90 -1.82
N TYR A 91 0.96 1.85 -2.01
CA TYR A 91 1.67 0.58 -2.16
C TYR A 91 1.64 -0.28 -0.90
N LEU A 92 1.80 0.30 0.30
CA LEU A 92 1.67 -0.44 1.57
C LEU A 92 0.35 -1.20 1.63
N TYR A 93 -0.76 -0.52 1.32
CA TYR A 93 -2.08 -1.17 1.26
C TYR A 93 -2.12 -2.30 0.21
N ALA A 94 -1.59 -2.01 -0.98
CA ALA A 94 -1.62 -2.93 -2.11
C ALA A 94 -0.77 -4.21 -1.86
N VAL A 95 0.35 -4.12 -1.13
CA VAL A 95 1.15 -5.29 -0.71
C VAL A 95 0.70 -5.91 0.63
N GLY A 96 -0.39 -5.40 1.23
CA GLY A 96 -0.93 -5.91 2.49
C GLY A 96 -0.10 -5.60 3.74
N LEU A 97 0.73 -4.56 3.69
CA LEU A 97 1.48 -4.05 4.85
C LEU A 97 0.64 -3.05 5.66
N PRO A 98 0.90 -2.90 6.96
CA PRO A 98 0.14 -1.98 7.80
C PRO A 98 0.48 -0.52 7.50
N ALA A 99 -0.44 0.40 7.80
CA ALA A 99 -0.26 1.83 7.52
C ALA A 99 0.86 2.48 8.36
N ASP A 100 1.19 1.90 9.52
CA ASP A 100 2.28 2.31 10.41
C ASP A 100 3.60 1.56 10.10
N PHE A 101 3.71 0.92 8.93
CA PHE A 101 4.90 0.18 8.54
C PHE A 101 6.14 1.09 8.60
N PRO A 102 7.23 0.66 9.30
CA PRO A 102 8.36 1.54 9.54
C PRO A 102 9.05 1.95 8.23
N VAL A 103 9.23 3.26 8.06
CA VAL A 103 9.75 3.84 6.82
C VAL A 103 11.21 3.40 6.55
N ASP A 104 11.98 3.13 7.60
CA ASP A 104 13.33 2.52 7.54
C ASP A 104 13.35 1.11 6.93
N ARG A 105 12.19 0.44 6.88
CA ARG A 105 12.02 -0.88 6.25
C ARG A 105 11.59 -0.82 4.79
N ILE A 106 11.57 0.37 4.20
CA ILE A 106 11.27 0.58 2.79
C ILE A 106 12.58 0.83 2.04
N LEU A 107 12.93 -0.06 1.11
CA LEU A 107 14.09 0.07 0.23
C LEU A 107 13.64 0.66 -1.11
N VAL A 108 14.26 1.76 -1.52
CA VAL A 108 14.02 2.39 -2.83
C VAL A 108 15.22 2.13 -3.73
N LEU A 109 14.98 1.50 -4.89
CA LEU A 109 16.00 1.13 -5.86
C LEU A 109 15.77 1.86 -7.18
N GLY A 110 16.84 2.37 -7.80
CA GLY A 110 16.77 2.99 -9.13
C GLY A 110 16.18 4.40 -9.18
N GLY A 111 16.05 5.09 -8.03
CA GLY A 111 15.57 6.48 -7.96
C GLY A 111 15.91 7.13 -6.62
N SER A 112 15.63 8.44 -6.49
CA SER A 112 15.78 9.14 -5.22
C SER A 112 14.69 8.72 -4.24
N ARG A 113 15.06 8.36 -3.01
CA ARG A 113 14.13 8.01 -1.93
C ARG A 113 13.12 9.13 -1.66
N ALA A 114 13.59 10.38 -1.67
CA ALA A 114 12.79 11.57 -1.41
C ALA A 114 11.67 11.80 -2.43
N ALA A 115 11.74 11.16 -3.62
CA ALA A 115 10.68 11.26 -4.62
C ALA A 115 9.43 10.43 -4.27
N TYR A 116 9.58 9.41 -3.42
CA TYR A 116 8.50 8.47 -3.09
C TYR A 116 8.14 8.49 -1.62
N ILE A 117 9.12 8.77 -0.76
CA ILE A 117 9.00 8.81 0.69
C ILE A 117 9.36 10.23 1.13
N PRO A 118 8.40 11.00 1.67
CA PRO A 118 8.68 12.34 2.17
C PRO A 118 9.62 12.27 3.36
N ASP A 119 10.71 13.03 3.29
CA ASP A 119 11.63 13.21 4.40
C ASP A 119 11.05 14.20 5.41
N LYS A 120 11.48 14.12 6.68
CA LYS A 120 10.98 14.94 7.80
C LYS A 120 11.27 16.46 7.69
N GLY A 121 11.58 16.97 6.51
CA GLY A 121 11.85 18.39 6.26
C GLY A 121 11.70 18.82 4.80
N SER A 122 11.05 18.02 3.95
CA SER A 122 10.80 18.39 2.55
C SER A 122 9.47 19.13 2.37
N ASP A 123 9.24 19.62 1.14
CA ASP A 123 7.94 20.08 0.66
C ASP A 123 6.81 19.10 0.98
N VAL A 124 5.59 19.64 1.05
CA VAL A 124 4.34 18.89 1.23
C VAL A 124 4.30 17.73 0.23
N PRO A 125 4.14 16.47 0.66
CA PRO A 125 4.15 15.33 -0.24
C PRO A 125 3.00 15.40 -1.23
N ASP A 126 3.25 14.89 -2.44
CA ASP A 126 2.16 14.63 -3.39
C ASP A 126 1.21 13.58 -2.82
N LEU A 127 -0.07 13.93 -2.78
CA LEU A 127 -1.14 13.07 -2.31
C LEU A 127 -1.97 12.56 -3.49
N TYR A 128 -2.51 11.35 -3.35
CA TYR A 128 -3.28 10.66 -4.37
C TYR A 128 -4.54 10.07 -3.75
N SER A 129 -5.60 10.07 -4.54
CA SER A 129 -6.81 9.33 -4.25
C SER A 129 -7.01 8.27 -5.32
N TYR A 130 -7.08 7.01 -4.87
CA TYR A 130 -7.32 5.85 -5.70
C TYR A 130 -8.67 5.23 -5.33
N GLU A 131 -9.43 4.84 -6.34
CA GLU A 131 -10.68 4.12 -6.18
C GLU A 131 -10.73 2.93 -7.11
N LEU A 132 -11.23 1.81 -6.61
CA LEU A 132 -11.45 0.58 -7.35
C LEU A 132 -12.83 0.03 -7.02
N VAL A 133 -13.59 -0.30 -8.04
CA VAL A 133 -14.88 -0.99 -7.92
C VAL A 133 -14.79 -2.33 -8.65
N VAL A 134 -15.01 -3.42 -7.91
CA VAL A 134 -14.89 -4.81 -8.37
C VAL A 134 -16.13 -5.63 -7.93
N PRO A 135 -16.35 -6.85 -8.44
CA PRO A 135 -17.42 -7.70 -7.93
C PRO A 135 -17.32 -7.89 -6.41
N ALA A 136 -18.45 -8.01 -5.70
CA ALA A 136 -18.43 -8.24 -4.25
C ALA A 136 -17.81 -9.59 -3.85
N THR A 137 -17.73 -10.53 -4.79
CA THR A 137 -17.07 -11.84 -4.63
C THR A 137 -15.55 -11.80 -4.83
N THR A 138 -14.99 -10.64 -5.15
CA THR A 138 -13.54 -10.49 -5.41
C THR A 138 -12.76 -10.70 -4.13
N ASP A 139 -11.82 -11.64 -4.16
CA ASP A 139 -10.93 -11.92 -3.05
C ASP A 139 -9.97 -10.76 -2.77
N ARG A 140 -9.47 -10.72 -1.54
CA ARG A 140 -8.58 -9.65 -1.09
C ARG A 140 -7.31 -9.56 -1.91
N GLU A 141 -6.67 -10.70 -2.11
CA GLU A 141 -5.44 -10.83 -2.86
C GLU A 141 -5.65 -10.38 -4.32
N GLU A 142 -6.83 -10.65 -4.88
CA GLU A 142 -7.16 -10.26 -6.25
C GLU A 142 -7.30 -8.75 -6.38
N TYR A 143 -8.10 -8.09 -5.54
CA TYR A 143 -8.23 -6.64 -5.63
C TYR A 143 -6.90 -5.95 -5.27
N GLN A 144 -6.12 -6.49 -4.33
CA GLN A 144 -4.79 -5.96 -3.99
C GLN A 144 -3.83 -6.04 -5.18
N GLN A 145 -3.83 -7.15 -5.91
CA GLN A 145 -3.03 -7.30 -7.12
C GLN A 145 -3.49 -6.33 -8.23
N ARG A 146 -4.79 -6.09 -8.37
CA ARG A 146 -5.31 -5.07 -9.31
C ARG A 146 -4.80 -3.67 -8.95
N ILE A 147 -4.86 -3.30 -7.68
CA ILE A 147 -4.29 -2.03 -7.19
C ILE A 147 -2.79 -1.96 -7.51
N LEU A 148 -2.03 -3.01 -7.23
CA LEU A 148 -0.59 -3.06 -7.55
C LEU A 148 -0.33 -2.84 -9.04
N ASN A 149 -1.11 -3.49 -9.91
CA ASN A 149 -0.97 -3.36 -11.35
C ASN A 149 -1.28 -1.95 -11.84
N ASP A 150 -2.34 -1.32 -11.31
CA ASP A 150 -2.70 0.05 -11.66
C ASP A 150 -1.62 1.04 -11.21
N LEU A 151 -1.15 0.91 -9.97
CA LEU A 151 -0.07 1.74 -9.45
C LEU A 151 1.22 1.55 -10.24
N ASP A 152 1.58 0.32 -10.63
CA ASP A 152 2.75 0.04 -11.46
C ASP A 152 2.62 0.67 -12.85
N ALA A 153 1.45 0.55 -13.48
CA ALA A 153 1.18 1.19 -14.78
C ALA A 153 1.35 2.71 -14.70
N HIS A 154 0.86 3.33 -13.62
CA HIS A 154 0.92 4.78 -13.44
C HIS A 154 2.29 5.30 -13.00
N PHE A 155 2.94 4.66 -12.04
CA PHE A 155 4.18 5.15 -11.41
C PHE A 155 5.44 4.48 -11.96
N GLN A 156 5.31 3.41 -12.75
CA GLN A 156 6.43 2.63 -13.27
C GLN A 156 7.35 2.09 -12.15
N LEU A 157 6.72 1.65 -11.06
CA LEU A 157 7.38 1.09 -9.88
C LEU A 157 7.03 -0.38 -9.71
N GLU A 158 8.04 -1.22 -9.75
CA GLU A 158 7.95 -2.61 -9.30
C GLU A 158 8.03 -2.61 -7.77
N VAL A 159 6.92 -2.93 -7.09
CA VAL A 159 6.85 -2.94 -5.63
C VAL A 159 6.47 -4.32 -5.10
N ARG A 160 7.21 -4.79 -4.09
CA ARG A 160 6.98 -6.08 -3.43
C ARG A 160 7.35 -6.05 -1.95
N SER A 161 6.81 -6.98 -1.19
CA SER A 161 7.24 -7.27 0.19
C SER A 161 8.09 -8.54 0.22
N GLU A 162 9.21 -8.51 0.93
CA GLU A 162 10.18 -9.60 0.97
C GLU A 162 10.83 -9.70 2.36
N MET A 163 11.03 -10.93 2.86
CA MET A 163 11.78 -11.17 4.09
C MET A 163 13.27 -11.22 3.75
N LEU A 164 14.04 -10.25 4.26
CA LEU A 164 15.47 -10.17 4.00
C LEU A 164 16.28 -10.55 5.24
N HIS A 165 17.42 -11.22 5.04
CA HIS A 165 18.43 -11.39 6.07
C HIS A 165 19.26 -10.11 6.17
N ILE A 166 19.15 -9.44 7.31
CA ILE A 166 19.86 -8.20 7.61
C ILE A 166 20.84 -8.40 8.76
N VAL A 167 21.90 -7.60 8.77
CA VAL A 167 22.81 -7.54 9.91
C VAL A 167 22.13 -6.76 11.04
N LYS A 168 21.88 -7.42 12.17
CA LYS A 168 21.32 -6.78 13.38
C LYS A 168 22.39 -6.28 14.33
N GLY A 169 23.62 -6.76 14.19
CA GLY A 169 24.75 -6.29 14.97
C GLY A 169 25.99 -7.14 14.72
N SER A 170 27.01 -6.87 15.52
CA SER A 170 28.20 -7.69 15.59
C SER A 170 28.62 -7.84 17.04
N ARG A 171 29.34 -8.93 17.34
CA ARG A 171 29.99 -9.13 18.63
C ARG A 171 31.46 -9.49 18.42
N ALA A 172 32.32 -8.91 19.25
CA ALA A 172 33.72 -9.29 19.29
C ALA A 172 33.85 -10.67 19.95
N VAL A 173 34.64 -11.53 19.32
CA VAL A 173 35.00 -12.86 19.83
C VAL A 173 36.51 -12.85 20.00
N ALA A 174 36.95 -12.74 21.25
CA ALA A 174 38.36 -12.78 21.57
C ALA A 174 38.82 -14.25 21.62
N HIS A 175 39.74 -14.61 20.73
CA HIS A 175 40.56 -15.82 20.87
C HIS A 175 41.93 -15.44 21.46
N LEU A 176 42.60 -16.40 22.08
CA LEU A 176 43.88 -16.21 22.78
C LEU A 176 44.94 -15.50 21.91
N ASP A 177 44.84 -15.59 20.58
CA ASP A 177 45.80 -15.02 19.65
C ASP A 177 45.24 -13.94 18.70
N HIS A 178 43.93 -13.90 18.39
CA HIS A 178 43.32 -12.97 17.41
C HIS A 178 41.94 -12.44 17.87
N GLU A 179 41.60 -11.22 17.46
CA GLU A 179 40.25 -10.64 17.58
C GLU A 179 39.44 -10.95 16.32
N ASP A 180 38.39 -11.76 16.47
CA ASP A 180 37.42 -12.02 15.40
C ASP A 180 36.11 -11.28 15.68
N VAL A 181 35.39 -10.91 14.61
CA VAL A 181 34.08 -10.27 14.70
C VAL A 181 33.02 -11.20 14.15
N GLU A 182 32.09 -11.61 15.00
CA GLU A 182 30.93 -12.38 14.58
C GLU A 182 29.77 -11.45 14.21
N ILE A 183 29.21 -11.65 13.03
CA ILE A 183 28.07 -10.89 12.52
C ILE A 183 26.77 -11.57 12.94
N ILE A 184 25.87 -10.83 13.58
CA ILE A 184 24.56 -11.30 14.00
C ILE A 184 23.56 -11.01 12.88
N TRP A 185 23.08 -12.06 12.24
CA TRP A 185 22.05 -11.98 11.22
C TRP A 185 20.65 -12.10 11.83
N GLY A 186 19.68 -11.42 11.22
CA GLY A 186 18.27 -11.60 11.56
C GLY A 186 17.39 -11.37 10.35
N GLU A 187 16.18 -11.93 10.39
CA GLU A 187 15.18 -11.69 9.36
C GLU A 187 14.42 -10.39 9.65
N GLN A 188 14.10 -9.66 8.58
CA GLN A 188 13.27 -8.46 8.62
C GLN A 188 12.43 -8.35 7.35
N LEU A 189 11.13 -8.14 7.53
CA LEU A 189 10.21 -7.86 6.43
C LEU A 189 10.48 -6.46 5.89
N MET A 190 10.74 -6.37 4.60
CA MET A 190 11.07 -5.13 3.89
C MET A 190 10.07 -4.92 2.75
N MET A 191 9.70 -3.66 2.49
CA MET A 191 9.06 -3.28 1.23
C MET A 191 10.14 -2.82 0.27
N ILE A 192 10.20 -3.39 -0.92
CA ILE A 192 11.15 -3.02 -1.96
C ILE A 192 10.38 -2.29 -3.05
N MET A 193 10.72 -1.03 -3.30
CA MET A 193 10.19 -0.22 -4.39
C MET A 193 11.29 0.03 -5.41
N LYS A 194 11.10 -0.40 -6.66
CA LYS A 194 12.11 -0.32 -7.71
C LYS A 194 11.58 0.38 -8.95
N SER A 195 12.24 1.47 -9.33
CA SER A 195 11.92 2.17 -10.58
C SER A 195 12.31 1.34 -11.80
N LYS A 196 11.42 1.25 -12.79
CA LYS A 196 11.71 0.62 -14.08
C LYS A 196 12.73 1.46 -14.86
N LYS A 197 13.68 0.79 -15.54
CA LYS A 197 14.73 1.46 -16.34
C LYS A 197 14.10 2.37 -17.39
N GLY A 198 14.54 3.63 -17.44
CA GLY A 198 14.04 4.62 -18.40
C GLY A 198 12.80 5.40 -17.94
N ALA A 199 12.28 5.13 -16.73
CA ALA A 199 11.24 5.95 -16.12
C ALA A 199 11.80 7.36 -15.86
N LYS A 200 11.41 8.33 -16.70
CA LYS A 200 11.39 9.72 -16.26
C LYS A 200 10.22 9.82 -15.28
N VAL A 201 10.48 10.25 -14.05
CA VAL A 201 9.41 10.71 -13.16
C VAL A 201 8.93 12.05 -13.73
N ASP A 202 8.32 12.02 -14.92
CA ASP A 202 7.66 13.18 -15.49
C ASP A 202 6.38 13.35 -14.68
N LYS A 203 6.30 14.47 -13.97
CA LYS A 203 5.13 14.92 -13.21
C LYS A 203 3.95 15.29 -14.12
N SER A 204 3.81 14.68 -15.30
CA SER A 204 2.68 14.88 -16.18
C SER A 204 1.57 13.92 -15.75
N TYR A 205 0.81 14.36 -14.77
CA TYR A 205 -0.44 13.72 -14.40
C TYR A 205 -1.51 14.22 -15.38
N PRO A 206 -2.52 13.40 -15.71
CA PRO A 206 -3.71 13.93 -16.36
C PRO A 206 -4.32 14.97 -15.42
N LEU A 207 -4.04 16.24 -15.70
CA LEU A 207 -4.98 17.30 -15.38
C LEU A 207 -6.23 16.91 -16.16
N LEU A 208 -7.37 16.81 -15.47
CA LEU A 208 -8.65 16.80 -16.15
C LEU A 208 -8.60 17.95 -17.15
N ALA A 209 -8.62 17.62 -18.43
CA ALA A 209 -8.64 18.61 -19.49
C ALA A 209 -9.82 19.53 -19.19
N GLU A 210 -9.54 20.81 -18.91
CA GLU A 210 -10.53 21.86 -18.94
C GLU A 210 -10.99 22.00 -20.40
N ASN A 211 -11.95 21.19 -20.80
CA ASN A 211 -12.68 21.42 -22.03
C ASN A 211 -13.81 22.40 -21.72
N ASN A 212 -13.56 23.67 -22.08
CA ASN A 212 -14.58 24.67 -22.36
C ASN A 212 -15.44 24.26 -23.55
#